data_AF-A0A935FT01-F1
#
_entry.id   AF-A0A935FT01-F1
#
_cell.length_a   1.000
_cell.length_b   1.000
_cell.length_c   1.000
_cell.angle_alpha   90.00
_cell.angle_beta   90.00
_cell.angle_gamma   90.00
#
_symmetry.space_group_name_H-M   'P 1'
#
loop_
_entity.id
_entity.type
_entity.pdbx_description
1 polymer ?
#
loop_
_entity_poly.entity_id
_entity_poly.type
_entity_poly.pdbx_seq_one_letter_code
_entity_poly.pdbx_strand_id
1 'polypeptide(L)'
;MKSLAISGSNIFAATNHGVCLSTDFGTSWTQTVLYYLDAHPLAISGSNIFVGGETGVYLSTNNGTSWTQTALYNRYILSLATSG
;
A
#
# COMPACT_ATOMS: atom_id res chain seq x y z
N MET A 1 3.38 1.85 12.10
CA MET A 1 3.31 2.46 10.75
C MET A 1 4.68 2.34 10.13
N LYS A 2 4.78 1.61 9.02
CA LYS A 2 6.06 1.34 8.32
C LYS A 2 6.27 2.28 7.13
N SER A 3 5.20 2.82 6.57
CA SER A 3 5.24 3.78 5.47
C SER A 3 3.93 4.59 5.38
N LEU A 4 3.99 5.79 4.79
CA LEU A 4 2.87 6.65 4.41
C LEU A 4 3.07 7.12 2.97
N ALA A 5 1.99 7.19 2.19
CA ALA A 5 2.03 7.90 0.91
C ALA A 5 0.66 8.52 0.55
N ILE A 6 0.69 9.47 -0.38
CA ILE A 6 -0.46 10.26 -0.79
C ILE A 6 -0.76 9.98 -2.27
N SER A 7 -2.03 9.68 -2.58
CA SER A 7 -2.56 9.62 -3.95
C SER A 7 -3.76 10.58 -4.06
N GLY A 8 -3.57 11.71 -4.73
CA GLY A 8 -4.60 12.77 -4.75
C GLY A 8 -4.92 13.26 -3.34
N SER A 9 -6.19 13.16 -2.93
CA SER A 9 -6.67 13.50 -1.57
C SER A 9 -6.60 12.33 -0.57
N ASN A 10 -6.21 11.14 -1.01
CA ASN A 10 -6.19 9.95 -0.20
C ASN A 10 -4.82 9.73 0.44
N ILE A 11 -4.81 9.32 1.70
CA ILE A 11 -3.60 8.96 2.43
C ILE A 11 -3.62 7.46 2.71
N PHE A 12 -2.56 6.76 2.36
CA PHE A 12 -2.38 5.34 2.64
C PHE A 12 -1.30 5.15 3.70
N ALA A 13 -1.59 4.35 4.72
CA ALA A 13 -0.65 3.96 5.76
C ALA A 13 -0.40 2.46 5.71
N ALA A 14 0.85 2.05 5.52
CA ALA A 14 1.27 0.67 5.69
C ALA A 14 1.54 0.39 7.18
N THR A 15 0.96 -0.67 7.69
CA THR A 15 1.01 -1.08 9.10
C THR A 15 1.37 -2.56 9.20
N ASN A 16 1.62 -3.02 10.43
CA ASN A 16 1.87 -4.44 10.70
C ASN A 16 0.62 -5.31 10.48
N HIS A 17 -0.55 -4.71 10.25
CA HIS A 17 -1.82 -5.37 10.00
C HIS A 17 -2.39 -5.01 8.62
N GLY A 18 -1.52 -4.63 7.69
CA GLY A 18 -1.92 -4.28 6.33
C GLY A 18 -1.99 -2.78 6.08
N VAL A 19 -2.84 -2.40 5.13
CA VAL A 19 -2.94 -1.02 4.64
C VAL A 19 -4.23 -0.37 5.12
N CYS A 20 -4.11 0.82 5.69
CA CYS A 20 -5.22 1.69 6.04
C CYS A 20 -5.30 2.87 5.05
N LEU A 21 -6.51 3.32 4.78
CA LEU A 21 -6.84 4.45 3.90
C LEU A 21 -7.55 5.53 4.71
N SER A 22 -7.12 6.77 4.56
CA SER A 22 -7.87 7.96 4.93
C SER A 22 -8.27 8.74 3.69
N THR A 23 -9.53 9.18 3.64
CA THR A 23 -10.09 10.03 2.58
C THR A 23 -10.44 11.43 3.10
N ASP A 24 -10.06 11.74 4.34
CA ASP A 24 -10.41 12.96 5.09
C ASP A 24 -9.18 13.60 5.75
N PHE A 25 -8.08 13.60 5.00
CA PHE A 25 -6.81 14.22 5.40
C PHE A 25 -6.22 13.69 6.71
N GLY A 26 -6.44 12.40 7.00
CA GLY A 26 -5.89 11.71 8.16
C GLY A 26 -6.76 11.79 9.42
N THR A 27 -7.96 12.38 9.33
CA THR A 27 -8.88 12.52 10.47
C THR A 27 -9.47 11.17 10.89
N SER A 28 -9.80 10.32 9.92
CA SER A 28 -10.24 8.95 10.13
C SER A 28 -9.58 7.98 9.16
N TRP A 29 -9.54 6.71 9.56
CA TRP A 29 -8.84 5.65 8.83
C TRP A 29 -9.72 4.42 8.72
N THR A 30 -9.85 3.89 7.52
CA THR A 30 -10.53 2.63 7.25
C THR A 30 -9.52 1.60 6.77
N GLN A 31 -9.60 0.38 7.29
CA GLN A 31 -8.72 -0.69 6.85
C GLN A 31 -9.13 -1.18 5.45
N THR A 32 -8.16 -1.36 4.57
CA THR A 32 -8.41 -1.90 3.22
C THR A 32 -8.55 -3.42 3.26
N VAL A 33 -8.88 -4.03 2.11
CA VAL A 33 -8.96 -5.51 1.97
C VAL A 33 -7.61 -6.22 2.11
N LEU A 34 -6.50 -5.49 2.30
CA LEU A 34 -5.16 -6.03 2.47
C LEU A 34 -4.78 -6.18 3.96
N TYR A 35 -5.62 -6.82 4.79
CA TYR A 35 -5.57 -6.76 6.27
C TYR A 35 -4.71 -7.84 6.98
N TYR A 36 -3.98 -8.67 6.24
CA TYR A 36 -3.10 -9.72 6.79
C TYR A 36 -1.68 -9.70 6.23
N LEU A 37 -1.31 -8.62 5.54
CA LEU A 37 0.06 -8.44 5.11
C LEU A 37 0.81 -7.64 6.17
N ASP A 38 1.95 -8.15 6.65
CA ASP A 38 2.91 -7.26 7.30
C ASP A 38 3.50 -6.36 6.20
N ALA A 39 2.87 -5.20 6.02
CA ALA A 39 3.13 -4.29 4.92
C ALA A 39 4.30 -3.39 5.27
N HIS A 40 5.37 -3.47 4.47
CA HIS A 40 6.61 -2.74 4.71
C HIS A 40 6.67 -1.46 3.86
N PRO A 41 7.12 -1.47 2.60
CA PRO A 41 7.15 -0.25 1.81
C PRO A 41 5.84 -0.03 1.07
N LEU A 42 5.48 1.25 0.91
CA LEU A 42 4.42 1.70 0.03
C LEU A 42 5.02 2.70 -0.98
N ALA A 43 4.65 2.58 -2.25
CA ALA A 43 5.08 3.52 -3.29
C ALA A 43 3.94 3.80 -4.27
N ILE A 44 3.89 5.01 -4.81
CA ILE A 44 2.81 5.46 -5.70
C ILE A 44 3.44 5.98 -7.00
N SER A 45 2.86 5.58 -8.14
CA SER A 45 3.21 6.07 -9.47
C SER A 45 1.92 6.34 -10.25
N GLY A 46 1.59 7.61 -10.45
CA GLY A 46 0.28 7.99 -10.99
C GLY A 46 -0.86 7.45 -10.11
N SER A 47 -1.77 6.69 -10.71
CA SER A 47 -2.89 6.03 -10.01
C SER A 47 -2.55 4.66 -9.43
N ASN A 48 -1.34 4.15 -9.67
CA ASN A 48 -0.91 2.83 -9.23
C ASN A 48 -0.26 2.90 -7.85
N ILE A 49 -0.72 2.05 -6.95
CA ILE A 49 -0.23 1.95 -5.57
C ILE A 49 0.39 0.58 -5.39
N PHE A 50 1.66 0.56 -5.00
CA PHE A 50 2.42 -0.66 -4.74
C PHE A 50 2.66 -0.80 -3.24
N VAL A 51 2.45 -2.00 -2.72
CA VAL A 51 2.74 -2.35 -1.34
C VAL A 51 3.59 -3.60 -1.32
N GLY A 52 4.77 -3.50 -0.71
CA GLY A 52 5.61 -4.64 -0.42
C GLY A 52 5.26 -5.23 0.94
N GLY A 53 5.40 -6.55 1.06
CA GLY A 53 5.35 -7.23 2.35
C GLY A 53 6.22 -8.48 2.33
N GLU A 54 5.96 -9.40 3.26
CA GLU A 54 6.77 -10.61 3.41
C GLU A 54 6.57 -11.62 2.27
N THR A 55 5.40 -11.58 1.63
CA THR A 55 4.97 -12.53 0.60
C THR A 55 5.12 -12.00 -0.82
N GLY A 56 5.51 -10.73 -1.00
CA GLY A 56 5.69 -10.13 -2.32
C GLY A 56 5.21 -8.69 -2.44
N VAL A 57 4.95 -8.28 -3.69
CA VAL A 57 4.39 -6.95 -4.02
C VAL A 57 2.93 -7.07 -4.46
N TYR A 58 2.08 -6.23 -3.88
CA TYR A 58 0.67 -6.07 -4.22
C TYR A 58 0.46 -4.73 -4.91
N LEU A 59 -0.40 -4.72 -5.94
CA LEU A 59 -0.74 -3.55 -6.72
C LEU A 59 -2.23 -3.25 -6.59
N SER A 60 -2.56 -1.99 -6.36
CA SER A 60 -3.89 -1.44 -6.58
C SER A 60 -3.86 -0.39 -7.68
N THR A 61 -4.82 -0.48 -8.60
CA THR A 61 -5.05 0.52 -9.67
C THR A 61 -6.36 1.29 -9.45
N ASN A 62 -7.00 1.11 -8.29
CA ASN A 62 -8.31 1.65 -7.97
C ASN A 62 -8.36 2.22 -6.54
N ASN A 63 -7.34 3.02 -6.20
CA ASN A 63 -7.25 3.74 -4.93
C ASN A 63 -7.35 2.83 -3.69
N GLY A 64 -6.78 1.62 -3.75
CA GLY A 64 -6.71 0.69 -2.63
C GLY A 64 -8.02 -0.05 -2.31
N THR A 65 -9.05 0.10 -3.15
CA THR A 65 -10.32 -0.65 -3.00
C THR A 65 -10.14 -2.14 -3.28
N SER A 66 -9.26 -2.51 -4.22
CA SER A 66 -8.80 -3.89 -4.42
C SER A 66 -7.30 -3.96 -4.68
N TRP A 67 -6.72 -5.13 -4.41
CA TRP A 67 -5.30 -5.39 -4.57
C TRP A 67 -5.08 -6.72 -5.29
N THR A 68 -4.15 -6.73 -6.23
CA THR A 68 -3.70 -7.95 -6.92
C THR A 68 -2.22 -8.16 -6.64
N GLN A 69 -1.85 -9.39 -6.27
CA GLN A 69 -0.44 -9.73 -6.13
C GLN A 69 0.25 -9.76 -7.50
N THR A 70 1.38 -9.08 -7.61
CA THR A 70 2.20 -9.04 -8.83
C THR A 70 3.01 -10.34 -9.00
N ALA A 71 3.81 -10.43 -10.06
CA ALA A 71 4.69 -11.57 -10.32
C ALA A 71 5.83 -11.77 -9.29
N LEU A 72 6.00 -10.83 -8.36
CA LEU A 72 7.02 -10.89 -7.31
C LEU A 72 6.53 -11.70 -6.10
N TYR A 73 6.34 -13.01 -6.26
CA TYR A 73 5.89 -13.92 -5.21
C TYR A 73 7.04 -14.37 -4.28
N ASN A 74 6.74 -14.61 -3.00
CA ASN A 74 7.66 -15.18 -2.01
C ASN A 74 8.97 -14.39 -1.88
N ARG A 75 8.88 -13.06 -1.94
CA ARG A 75 10.00 -12.15 -1.75
C ARG A 75 9.68 -11.21 -0.60
N TYR A 76 10.63 -11.10 0.32
CA TYR A 76 10.58 -10.10 1.38
C TYR A 76 10.97 -8.74 0.80
N ILE A 77 10.02 -7.81 0.74
CA ILE A 77 10.24 -6.51 0.12
C ILE A 77 10.55 -5.48 1.20
N LEU A 78 11.78 -4.98 1.20
CA LEU A 78 12.27 -4.02 2.20
C LEU A 78 12.04 -2.55 1.78
N SER A 79 12.09 -2.26 0.48
CA SER A 79 11.93 -0.93 -0.06
C SER A 79 11.30 -0.98 -1.46
N LEU A 80 10.60 0.10 -1.81
CA LEU A 80 10.07 0.35 -3.14
C LEU A 80 10.37 1.80 -3.50
N ALA A 81 10.61 2.05 -4.79
CA ALA A 81 10.78 3.38 -5.35
C ALA A 81 10.08 3.44 -6.70
N THR A 82 9.62 4.63 -7.08
CA THR A 82 9.00 4.88 -8.39
C THR A 82 9.84 5.91 -9.14
N SER A 83 9.92 5.79 -10.46
CA SER A 83 10.49 6.81 -11.32
C SER A 83 9.48 7.94 -11.51
N GLY A 84 9.92 9.18 -11.34
CA GLY A 84 9.14 10.39 -11.64
C GLY A 84 9.26 10.81 -13.09
#